data_AF-A0A2S7EVY9-F1
#
_entry.id   AF-A0A2S7EVY9-F1
#
_cell.length_a   1.000
_cell.length_b   1.000
_cell.length_c   1.000
_cell.angle_alpha   90.00
_cell.angle_beta   90.00
_cell.angle_gamma   90.00
#
_symmetry.space_group_name_H-M   'P 1'
#
loop_
_entity.id
_entity.type
_entity.pdbx_description
1 polymer ?
#
loop_
_entity_poly.entity_id
_entity_poly.type
_entity_poly.pdbx_seq_one_letter_code
_entity_poly.pdbx_strand_id
1 'polypeptide(L)'
;MSDKDWELGQTSKHYETGGRGASTVSSGIDDPGGVSYGSYQMTSQVKTKEGTVIVGGTVAAFVKDSRYADDFAGLKPGSAEFSAKWKDLANTDDSFAQEQHDYIKRTHYDKLVDRLKDKGLDLSERGPAVQDALWSTAVQYGPGSDKKPGGSGVFLKGMEAKFGKDYDLAKLSDKDIVGAVQDYKAEHVKGLFPRVEKQRTLDSLQNRAENEKADLFKLADQDKTVTRTGEQHDSRERASQPGKSHGGNGPHADNGDGVLKRNAQGVAVKDLQEKLSTLGYLDAKDAIGSYGPKTEAAVEKFQQDHRLKGVDGKAGPETLASIDKSLQRQQGVDQLRHDNPMFDQAVKQLEKQGPNGGFGSREEMQRAAGQVAFEARVNGMSRIDDLVHSTDGKGLIAVERNPNNPHDVNRTYVDRQQAATVPLEQSQQQFAAETQRQAQAQEQTQDPQRTQAQSPTR
;
A
#
# COMPACT_ATOMS: atom_id res chain seq x y z
N MET A 1 -20.39 2.81 6.49
CA MET A 1 -20.01 1.59 7.22
C MET A 1 -20.86 1.58 8.46
N SER A 2 -21.75 0.60 8.66
CA SER A 2 -22.55 0.54 9.90
C SER A 2 -21.66 0.20 11.09
N ASP A 3 -22.08 0.49 12.33
CA ASP A 3 -21.43 0.11 13.60
C ASP A 3 -21.04 -1.38 13.72
N LYS A 4 -21.49 -2.23 12.78
CA LYS A 4 -21.16 -3.66 12.68
C LYS A 4 -19.80 -3.99 12.05
N ASP A 5 -19.08 -3.02 11.46
CA ASP A 5 -17.81 -3.29 10.74
C ASP A 5 -16.55 -2.71 11.41
N TRP A 6 -16.66 -2.08 12.58
CA TRP A 6 -15.51 -1.52 13.31
C TRP A 6 -14.91 -2.54 14.29
N GLU A 7 -13.61 -2.79 14.17
CA GLU A 7 -12.83 -3.61 15.11
C GLU A 7 -11.94 -2.69 15.98
N LEU A 8 -11.99 -2.87 17.29
CA LEU A 8 -11.18 -2.07 18.23
C LEU A 8 -9.68 -2.17 17.87
N GLY A 9 -9.02 -1.03 17.75
CA GLY A 9 -7.60 -0.96 17.39
C GLY A 9 -7.32 -1.09 15.88
N GLN A 10 -8.36 -1.08 15.03
CA GLN A 10 -8.18 -1.13 13.57
C GLN A 10 -7.32 0.01 13.03
N THR A 11 -7.44 1.22 13.60
CA THR A 11 -6.73 2.42 13.12
C THR A 11 -5.23 2.36 13.41
N SER A 12 -4.78 1.57 14.39
CA SER A 12 -3.36 1.40 14.70
C SER A 12 -2.82 0.01 14.33
N LYS A 13 -3.67 -0.88 13.83
CA LYS A 13 -3.30 -2.25 13.40
C LYS A 13 -2.10 -2.27 12.47
N HIS A 14 -1.98 -1.33 11.53
CA HIS A 14 -0.83 -1.25 10.62
C HIS A 14 0.46 -0.77 11.31
N TYR A 15 0.36 0.08 12.33
CA TYR A 15 1.52 0.55 13.10
C TYR A 15 1.99 -0.45 14.16
N GLU A 16 1.07 -1.23 14.71
CA GLU A 16 1.33 -2.18 15.81
C GLU A 16 1.75 -3.55 15.28
N THR A 17 1.05 -4.05 14.27
CA THR A 17 1.36 -5.36 13.69
C THR A 17 2.33 -5.25 12.53
N GLY A 18 2.39 -4.11 11.83
CA GLY A 18 3.16 -4.00 10.58
C GLY A 18 2.66 -4.96 9.49
N GLY A 19 1.40 -5.40 9.56
CA GLY A 19 0.84 -6.43 8.68
C GLY A 19 1.23 -7.87 9.07
N ARG A 20 1.82 -8.08 10.25
CA ARG A 20 2.22 -9.40 10.75
C ARG A 20 1.00 -10.20 11.22
N GLY A 21 0.85 -11.40 10.69
CA GLY A 21 -0.17 -12.36 11.13
C GLY A 21 0.20 -13.05 12.45
N ALA A 22 -0.78 -13.70 13.07
CA ALA A 22 -0.65 -14.40 14.35
C ALA A 22 0.44 -15.49 14.38
N SER A 23 0.83 -16.00 13.21
CA SER A 23 1.89 -17.00 13.01
C SER A 23 3.32 -16.41 12.95
N THR A 24 3.46 -15.08 13.00
CA THR A 24 4.77 -14.42 12.83
C THR A 24 5.71 -14.77 13.98
N VAL A 25 6.89 -15.28 13.66
CA VAL A 25 7.96 -15.56 14.62
C VAL A 25 9.26 -14.97 14.07
N SER A 26 9.90 -14.07 14.81
CA SER A 26 11.18 -13.48 14.41
C SER A 26 12.34 -14.47 14.62
N SER A 27 13.50 -14.23 14.00
CA SER A 27 14.69 -15.07 14.21
C SER A 27 15.38 -14.80 15.55
N GLY A 28 15.13 -13.64 16.17
CA GLY A 28 15.76 -13.22 17.44
C GLY A 28 17.26 -12.97 17.37
N ILE A 29 17.86 -12.95 16.17
CA ILE A 29 19.29 -12.71 15.96
C ILE A 29 19.59 -11.23 16.26
N ASP A 30 20.54 -10.97 17.16
CA ASP A 30 20.99 -9.65 17.63
C ASP A 30 19.92 -8.79 18.35
N ASP A 31 18.78 -9.37 18.74
CA ASP A 31 17.73 -8.69 19.52
C ASP A 31 17.86 -9.02 21.03
N PRO A 32 18.01 -8.01 21.91
CA PRO A 32 17.97 -8.21 23.37
C PRO A 32 16.71 -8.93 23.88
N GLY A 33 15.60 -8.84 23.14
CA GLY A 33 14.33 -9.51 23.42
C GLY A 33 14.25 -10.97 22.96
N GLY A 34 15.26 -11.48 22.24
CA GLY A 34 15.25 -12.82 21.67
C GLY A 34 14.19 -12.98 20.59
N VAL A 35 13.57 -14.16 20.52
CA VAL A 35 12.53 -14.47 19.52
C VAL A 35 11.24 -13.72 19.89
N SER A 36 10.60 -13.09 18.90
CA SER A 36 9.35 -12.36 19.07
C SER A 36 8.20 -13.04 18.33
N TYR A 37 7.04 -13.14 18.98
CA TYR A 37 5.92 -13.98 18.57
C TYR A 37 4.65 -13.18 18.31
N GLY A 38 3.91 -13.59 17.29
CA GLY A 38 2.56 -13.11 17.00
C GLY A 38 2.50 -11.72 16.38
N SER A 39 1.26 -11.26 16.17
CA SER A 39 0.95 -9.98 15.54
C SER A 39 1.50 -8.79 16.34
N TYR A 40 1.58 -8.92 17.67
CA TYR A 40 2.09 -7.88 18.56
C TYR A 40 3.57 -8.04 18.96
N GLN A 41 4.28 -9.00 18.34
CA GLN A 41 5.72 -9.24 18.56
C GLN A 41 6.10 -9.39 20.05
N MET A 42 5.43 -10.30 20.75
CA MET A 42 5.71 -10.62 22.14
C MET A 42 7.06 -11.34 22.29
N THR A 43 7.95 -10.81 23.12
CA THR A 43 9.35 -11.26 23.21
C THR A 43 9.49 -12.51 24.07
N SER A 44 10.48 -13.36 23.77
CA SER A 44 10.79 -14.59 24.51
C SER A 44 11.62 -14.36 25.76
N GLN A 45 12.29 -13.23 25.86
CA GLN A 45 13.17 -12.89 26.98
C GLN A 45 13.21 -11.39 27.24
N VAL A 46 13.72 -11.04 28.42
CA VAL A 46 14.03 -9.66 28.81
C VAL A 46 15.47 -9.62 29.29
N LYS A 47 16.24 -8.63 28.81
CA LYS A 47 17.57 -8.35 29.32
C LYS A 47 17.50 -7.28 30.41
N THR A 48 17.99 -7.60 31.61
CA THR A 48 18.05 -6.64 32.72
C THR A 48 19.13 -5.58 32.48
N LYS A 49 19.13 -4.51 33.28
CA LYS A 49 20.14 -3.44 33.18
C LYS A 49 21.55 -3.95 33.47
N GLU A 50 21.65 -5.00 34.29
CA GLU A 50 22.86 -5.70 34.69
C GLU A 50 23.32 -6.70 33.62
N GLY A 51 22.60 -6.80 32.50
CA GLY A 51 22.92 -7.67 31.37
C GLY A 51 22.44 -9.11 31.52
N THR A 52 21.72 -9.44 32.60
CA THR A 52 21.17 -10.79 32.81
C THR A 52 20.00 -11.02 31.86
N VAL A 53 19.98 -12.18 31.20
CA VAL A 53 18.88 -12.58 30.32
C VAL A 53 17.89 -13.44 31.10
N ILE A 54 16.64 -12.98 31.18
CA ILE A 54 15.53 -13.70 31.81
C ILE A 54 14.64 -14.26 30.70
N VAL A 55 14.60 -15.58 30.59
CA VAL A 55 13.72 -16.28 29.66
C VAL A 55 12.29 -16.28 30.21
N GLY A 56 11.32 -16.02 29.34
CA GLY A 56 9.91 -15.86 29.68
C GLY A 56 9.29 -14.72 28.88
N GLY A 57 9.89 -13.53 28.96
CA GLY A 57 9.46 -12.37 28.19
C GLY A 57 7.97 -12.05 28.28
N THR A 58 7.44 -11.30 27.32
CA THR A 58 6.00 -11.03 27.26
C THR A 58 5.21 -12.22 26.69
N VAL A 59 5.86 -13.11 25.93
CA VAL A 59 5.18 -14.27 25.36
C VAL A 59 4.80 -15.31 26.41
N ALA A 60 5.60 -15.52 27.46
CA ALA A 60 5.20 -16.43 28.54
C ALA A 60 4.06 -15.86 29.38
N ALA A 61 3.99 -14.53 29.54
CA ALA A 61 2.87 -13.88 30.21
C ALA A 61 1.57 -14.08 29.41
N PHE A 62 1.63 -13.93 28.09
CA PHE A 62 0.51 -14.27 27.20
C PHE A 62 0.10 -15.73 27.33
N VAL A 63 1.03 -16.67 27.15
CA VAL A 63 0.72 -18.11 27.21
C VAL A 63 0.05 -18.46 28.54
N LYS A 64 0.58 -17.95 29.66
CA LYS A 64 0.05 -18.20 31.00
C LYS A 64 -1.37 -17.63 31.20
N ASP A 65 -1.67 -16.47 30.61
CA ASP A 65 -2.97 -15.81 30.70
C ASP A 65 -3.98 -16.31 29.65
N SER A 66 -3.50 -17.09 28.68
CA SER A 66 -4.30 -17.62 27.57
C SER A 66 -4.84 -19.02 27.86
N ARG A 67 -5.87 -19.41 27.11
CA ARG A 67 -6.38 -20.79 27.08
C ARG A 67 -5.37 -21.83 26.58
N TYR A 68 -4.24 -21.40 26.00
CA TYR A 68 -3.20 -22.27 25.44
C TYR A 68 -2.09 -22.59 26.45
N ALA A 69 -2.26 -22.28 27.73
CA ALA A 69 -1.23 -22.53 28.75
C ALA A 69 -0.75 -24.00 28.74
N ASP A 70 -1.68 -24.95 28.62
CA ASP A 70 -1.38 -26.38 28.61
C ASP A 70 -0.69 -26.83 27.31
N ASP A 71 -1.03 -26.22 26.16
CA ASP A 71 -0.41 -26.48 24.86
C ASP A 71 1.10 -26.18 24.84
N PHE A 72 1.53 -25.22 25.67
CA PHE A 72 2.92 -24.82 25.81
C PHE A 72 3.59 -25.35 27.08
N ALA A 73 2.93 -26.23 27.83
CA ALA A 73 3.48 -26.79 29.07
C ALA A 73 4.82 -27.51 28.80
N GLY A 74 5.85 -27.13 29.56
CA GLY A 74 7.20 -27.67 29.40
C GLY A 74 7.99 -27.13 28.20
N LEU A 75 7.39 -26.32 27.33
CA LEU A 75 8.08 -25.67 26.21
C LEU A 75 8.74 -24.37 26.67
N LYS A 76 10.01 -24.17 26.29
CA LYS A 76 10.77 -22.97 26.66
C LYS A 76 10.53 -21.84 25.66
N PRO A 77 10.08 -20.64 26.07
CA PRO A 77 9.98 -19.48 25.18
C PRO A 77 11.30 -19.22 24.43
N GLY A 78 11.21 -19.01 23.11
CA GLY A 78 12.37 -18.80 22.23
C GLY A 78 13.04 -20.08 21.72
N SER A 79 12.60 -21.27 22.17
CA SER A 79 13.07 -22.55 21.63
C SER A 79 12.46 -22.88 20.25
N ALA A 80 13.08 -23.83 19.55
CA ALA A 80 12.57 -24.30 18.27
C ALA A 80 11.20 -24.99 18.44
N GLU A 81 11.04 -25.77 19.51
CA GLU A 81 9.83 -26.51 19.85
C GLU A 81 8.68 -25.56 20.19
N PHE A 82 8.94 -24.54 21.02
CA PHE A 82 7.97 -23.49 21.31
C PHE A 82 7.55 -22.74 20.04
N SER A 83 8.51 -22.43 19.17
CA SER A 83 8.24 -21.72 17.91
C SER A 83 7.46 -22.56 16.90
N ALA A 84 7.71 -23.87 16.86
CA ALA A 84 6.93 -24.80 16.04
C ALA A 84 5.49 -24.89 16.54
N LYS A 85 5.28 -25.08 17.85
CA LYS A 85 3.93 -25.13 18.46
C LYS A 85 3.15 -23.82 18.26
N TRP A 86 3.83 -22.67 18.35
CA TRP A 86 3.22 -21.38 18.06
C TRP A 86 2.70 -21.27 16.63
N LYS A 87 3.52 -21.67 15.64
CA LYS A 87 3.13 -21.64 14.23
C LYS A 87 2.02 -22.64 13.93
N ASP A 88 2.06 -23.82 14.56
CA ASP A 88 1.02 -24.84 14.45
C ASP A 88 -0.35 -24.30 14.91
N LEU A 89 -0.43 -23.78 16.14
CA LEU A 89 -1.67 -23.18 16.66
C LEU A 89 -2.17 -22.02 15.80
N ALA A 90 -1.27 -21.13 15.35
CA ALA A 90 -1.64 -20.01 14.49
C ALA A 90 -2.17 -20.42 13.10
N ASN A 91 -1.87 -21.64 12.64
CA ASN A 91 -2.33 -22.15 11.35
C ASN A 91 -3.51 -23.12 11.47
N THR A 92 -3.79 -23.63 12.67
CA THR A 92 -4.78 -24.71 12.89
C THR A 92 -5.95 -24.30 13.77
N ASP A 93 -5.82 -23.26 14.59
CA ASP A 93 -6.88 -22.71 15.42
C ASP A 93 -7.13 -21.25 15.06
N ASP A 94 -8.25 -20.99 14.37
CA ASP A 94 -8.67 -19.66 13.93
C ASP A 94 -8.85 -18.68 15.10
N SER A 95 -9.03 -19.17 16.34
CA SER A 95 -9.17 -18.32 17.53
C SER A 95 -7.84 -17.83 18.08
N PHE A 96 -6.70 -18.39 17.66
CA PHE A 96 -5.39 -18.04 18.22
C PHE A 96 -5.02 -16.58 17.95
N ALA A 97 -5.42 -16.05 16.79
CA ALA A 97 -5.25 -14.64 16.45
C ALA A 97 -6.11 -13.73 17.35
N GLN A 98 -7.36 -14.12 17.60
CA GLN A 98 -8.28 -13.37 18.45
C GLN A 98 -7.80 -13.37 19.91
N GLU A 99 -7.32 -14.49 20.44
CA GLU A 99 -6.80 -14.53 21.82
C GLU A 99 -5.58 -13.61 22.00
N GLN A 100 -4.70 -13.49 20.98
CA GLN A 100 -3.60 -12.52 21.02
C GLN A 100 -4.13 -11.08 21.11
N HIS A 101 -5.15 -10.74 20.32
CA HIS A 101 -5.78 -9.43 20.34
C HIS A 101 -6.46 -9.17 21.70
N ASP A 102 -7.26 -10.12 22.20
CA ASP A 102 -7.98 -10.03 23.47
C ASP A 102 -7.02 -9.89 24.65
N TYR A 103 -5.89 -10.60 24.64
CA TYR A 103 -4.85 -10.43 25.65
C TYR A 103 -4.30 -9.00 25.69
N ILE A 104 -4.02 -8.40 24.53
CA ILE A 104 -3.57 -7.00 24.45
C ILE A 104 -4.66 -6.06 24.95
N LYS A 105 -5.93 -6.31 24.60
CA LYS A 105 -7.07 -5.56 25.13
C LYS A 105 -7.08 -5.55 26.66
N ARG A 106 -7.09 -6.74 27.29
CA ARG A 106 -7.14 -6.91 28.76
C ARG A 106 -5.95 -6.29 29.48
N THR A 107 -4.76 -6.41 28.89
CA THR A 107 -3.52 -6.03 29.57
C THR A 107 -3.07 -4.60 29.33
N HIS A 108 -3.56 -3.95 28.28
CA HIS A 108 -3.16 -2.60 27.89
C HIS A 108 -4.37 -1.67 27.83
N TYR A 109 -5.30 -1.91 26.91
CA TYR A 109 -6.43 -1.03 26.66
C TYR A 109 -7.35 -0.90 27.87
N ASP A 110 -7.85 -2.02 28.42
CA ASP A 110 -8.78 -2.00 29.55
C ASP A 110 -8.13 -1.33 30.78
N LYS A 111 -6.85 -1.63 31.06
CA LYS A 111 -6.09 -0.99 32.14
C LYS A 111 -5.88 0.51 31.93
N LEU A 112 -5.77 0.97 30.69
CA LEU A 112 -5.66 2.40 30.40
C LEU A 112 -7.01 3.07 30.65
N VAL A 113 -8.09 2.48 30.17
CA VAL A 113 -9.47 2.98 30.37
C VAL A 113 -9.79 3.11 31.85
N ASP A 114 -9.58 2.04 32.62
CA ASP A 114 -9.82 2.04 34.07
C ASP A 114 -9.02 3.14 34.78
N ARG A 115 -7.73 3.27 34.43
CA ARG A 115 -6.85 4.26 35.04
C ARG A 115 -7.24 5.70 34.69
N LEU A 116 -7.75 5.95 33.49
CA LEU A 116 -8.24 7.27 33.10
C LEU A 116 -9.52 7.61 33.86
N LYS A 117 -10.43 6.63 33.97
CA LYS A 117 -11.67 6.74 34.76
C LYS A 117 -11.39 7.02 36.23
N ASP A 118 -10.47 6.29 36.85
CA ASP A 118 -10.01 6.52 38.24
C ASP A 118 -9.44 7.93 38.46
N LYS A 119 -8.93 8.56 37.40
CA LYS A 119 -8.39 9.92 37.41
C LYS A 119 -9.40 10.98 36.94
N GLY A 120 -10.67 10.62 36.81
CA GLY A 120 -11.75 11.54 36.47
C GLY A 120 -11.93 11.81 34.97
N LEU A 121 -11.26 11.05 34.09
CA LEU A 121 -11.42 11.11 32.64
C LEU A 121 -12.09 9.82 32.14
N ASP A 122 -13.41 9.73 32.25
CA ASP A 122 -14.16 8.58 31.75
C ASP A 122 -14.41 8.71 30.24
N LEU A 123 -13.78 7.83 29.47
CA LEU A 123 -13.89 7.77 28.01
C LEU A 123 -14.56 6.49 27.52
N SER A 124 -15.11 5.67 28.42
CA SER A 124 -15.67 4.35 28.08
C SER A 124 -16.85 4.41 27.11
N GLU A 125 -17.66 5.46 27.20
CA GLU A 125 -18.86 5.66 26.36
C GLU A 125 -18.60 6.49 25.09
N ARG A 126 -17.34 6.76 24.75
CA ARG A 126 -16.98 7.56 23.56
C ARG A 126 -16.94 6.71 22.30
N GLY A 127 -17.07 7.35 21.15
CA GLY A 127 -17.18 6.68 19.86
C GLY A 127 -15.87 6.01 19.39
N PRO A 128 -15.94 5.26 18.27
CA PRO A 128 -14.86 4.42 17.74
C PRO A 128 -13.48 5.11 17.65
N ALA A 129 -13.46 6.39 17.28
CA ALA A 129 -12.22 7.14 17.17
C ALA A 129 -11.51 7.37 18.51
N VAL A 130 -12.27 7.61 19.60
CA VAL A 130 -11.66 7.73 20.93
C VAL A 130 -11.19 6.36 21.42
N GLN A 131 -11.95 5.30 21.14
CA GLN A 131 -11.57 3.94 21.52
C GLN A 131 -10.30 3.46 20.79
N ASP A 132 -10.15 3.75 19.50
CA ASP A 132 -8.91 3.44 18.77
C ASP A 132 -7.73 4.29 19.24
N ALA A 133 -7.96 5.56 19.59
CA ALA A 133 -6.92 6.41 20.18
C ALA A 133 -6.43 5.84 21.52
N LEU A 134 -7.35 5.35 22.36
CA LEU A 134 -7.05 4.67 23.62
C LEU A 134 -6.23 3.40 23.36
N TRP A 135 -6.67 2.56 22.43
CA TRP A 135 -5.98 1.33 22.06
C TRP A 135 -4.53 1.60 21.65
N SER A 136 -4.34 2.46 20.65
CA SER A 136 -3.02 2.78 20.12
C SER A 136 -2.09 3.38 21.16
N THR A 137 -2.63 4.27 22.00
CA THR A 137 -1.87 4.86 23.08
C THR A 137 -1.47 3.82 24.13
N ALA A 138 -2.38 2.89 24.47
CA ALA A 138 -2.11 1.83 25.42
C ALA A 138 -1.02 0.89 24.91
N VAL A 139 -1.03 0.53 23.62
CA VAL A 139 -0.02 -0.35 23.02
C VAL A 139 1.33 0.37 22.90
N GLN A 140 1.34 1.63 22.47
CA GLN A 140 2.60 2.36 22.23
C GLN A 140 3.28 2.83 23.52
N TYR A 141 2.51 3.28 24.52
CA TYR A 141 3.03 3.92 25.74
C TYR A 141 2.79 3.11 27.02
N GLY A 142 2.07 1.98 26.92
CA GLY A 142 1.55 1.23 28.05
C GLY A 142 0.40 1.96 28.76
N PRO A 143 -0.40 1.28 29.60
CA PRO A 143 -1.46 1.92 30.38
C PRO A 143 -0.92 2.94 31.40
N GLY A 144 0.32 2.77 31.83
CA GLY A 144 0.97 3.61 32.84
C GLY A 144 0.74 3.14 34.28
N SER A 145 1.33 3.88 35.20
CA SER A 145 1.34 3.68 36.65
C SER A 145 1.50 5.04 37.33
N ASP A 146 1.37 5.09 38.66
CA ASP A 146 1.48 6.35 39.40
C ASP A 146 2.90 6.93 39.34
N LYS A 147 3.92 6.07 39.19
CA LYS A 147 5.33 6.47 39.06
C LYS A 147 5.74 6.79 37.62
N LYS A 148 5.05 6.21 36.64
CA LYS A 148 5.32 6.38 35.21
C LYS A 148 3.98 6.46 34.49
N PRO A 149 3.50 7.67 34.16
CA PRO A 149 2.11 7.85 33.78
C PRO A 149 1.75 7.22 32.42
N GLY A 150 2.74 6.88 31.58
CA GLY A 150 2.51 6.13 30.32
C GLY A 150 1.43 6.77 29.46
N GLY A 151 0.58 5.93 28.87
CA GLY A 151 -0.57 6.36 28.09
C GLY A 151 -1.57 7.21 28.88
N SER A 152 -1.79 6.92 30.17
CA SER A 152 -2.69 7.76 30.98
C SER A 152 -2.17 9.21 31.09
N GLY A 153 -0.85 9.37 31.12
CA GLY A 153 -0.21 10.69 31.10
C GLY A 153 -0.37 11.43 29.78
N VAL A 154 -0.30 10.70 28.65
CA VAL A 154 -0.50 11.27 27.31
C VAL A 154 -1.91 11.86 27.19
N PHE A 155 -2.93 11.12 27.63
CA PHE A 155 -4.31 11.60 27.61
C PHE A 155 -4.52 12.80 28.53
N LEU A 156 -4.19 12.66 29.82
CA LEU A 156 -4.46 13.71 30.81
C LEU A 156 -3.73 15.01 30.46
N LYS A 157 -2.45 14.93 30.08
CA LYS A 157 -1.68 16.11 29.71
C LYS A 157 -2.09 16.69 28.36
N GLY A 158 -2.50 15.86 27.40
CA GLY A 158 -3.00 16.35 26.12
C GLY A 158 -4.30 17.12 26.27
N MET A 159 -5.24 16.58 27.05
CA MET A 159 -6.49 17.26 27.39
C MET A 159 -6.23 18.58 28.13
N GLU A 160 -5.35 18.55 29.14
CA GLU A 160 -4.98 19.75 29.91
C GLU A 160 -4.27 20.81 29.04
N ALA A 161 -3.34 20.39 28.17
CA ALA A 161 -2.61 21.30 27.29
C ALA A 161 -3.53 22.01 26.29
N LYS A 162 -4.56 21.31 25.79
CA LYS A 162 -5.46 21.85 24.77
C LYS A 162 -6.64 22.64 25.34
N PHE A 163 -7.20 22.19 26.46
CA PHE A 163 -8.45 22.73 26.99
C PHE A 163 -8.33 23.33 28.40
N GLY A 164 -7.15 23.31 29.01
CA GLY A 164 -6.92 23.75 30.39
C GLY A 164 -7.28 22.68 31.42
N LYS A 165 -7.17 22.98 32.71
CA LYS A 165 -7.42 22.00 33.80
C LYS A 165 -8.90 21.75 34.07
N ASP A 166 -9.74 22.73 33.79
CA ASP A 166 -11.16 22.75 34.17
C ASP A 166 -12.08 22.57 32.95
N TYR A 167 -11.65 21.77 31.97
CA TYR A 167 -12.44 21.50 30.78
C TYR A 167 -13.69 20.67 31.10
N ASP A 168 -14.76 20.93 30.35
CA ASP A 168 -16.00 20.17 30.44
C ASP A 168 -16.02 19.07 29.37
N LEU A 169 -15.72 17.83 29.79
CA LEU A 169 -15.62 16.67 28.90
C LEU A 169 -16.90 16.42 28.09
N ALA A 170 -18.08 16.76 28.65
CA ALA A 170 -19.37 16.57 27.99
C ALA A 170 -19.57 17.51 26.78
N LYS A 171 -18.85 18.63 26.74
CA LYS A 171 -18.90 19.58 25.62
C LYS A 171 -17.90 19.28 24.50
N LEU A 172 -16.97 18.37 24.73
CA LEU A 172 -15.92 18.04 23.77
C LEU A 172 -16.42 16.95 22.82
N SER A 173 -16.16 17.11 21.53
CA SER A 173 -16.41 16.05 20.55
C SER A 173 -15.29 15.01 20.56
N ASP A 174 -15.52 13.86 19.93
CA ASP A 174 -14.48 12.83 19.81
C ASP A 174 -13.25 13.32 19.05
N LYS A 175 -13.43 14.20 18.06
CA LYS A 175 -12.32 14.86 17.36
C LYS A 175 -11.53 15.81 18.27
N ASP A 176 -12.19 16.46 19.22
CA ASP A 176 -11.51 17.34 20.16
C ASP A 176 -10.58 16.54 21.07
N ILE A 177 -11.08 15.42 21.60
CA ILE A 177 -10.31 14.48 22.45
C ILE A 177 -9.16 13.86 21.66
N VAL A 178 -9.45 13.21 20.53
CA VAL A 178 -8.44 12.62 19.66
C VAL A 178 -7.40 13.65 19.27
N GLY A 179 -7.84 14.85 18.89
CA GLY A 179 -6.95 15.94 18.50
C GLY A 179 -6.00 16.30 19.63
N ALA A 180 -6.52 16.52 20.85
CA ALA A 180 -5.71 16.84 22.03
C ALA A 180 -4.63 15.80 22.31
N VAL A 181 -5.01 14.53 22.27
CA VAL A 181 -4.12 13.40 22.55
C VAL A 181 -3.03 13.29 21.50
N GLN A 182 -3.40 13.33 20.22
CA GLN A 182 -2.44 13.16 19.13
C GLN A 182 -1.53 14.37 18.94
N ASP A 183 -2.04 15.59 19.14
CA ASP A 183 -1.24 16.83 19.14
C ASP A 183 -0.18 16.74 20.25
N TYR A 184 -0.58 16.33 21.45
CA TYR A 184 0.35 16.14 22.56
C TYR A 184 1.44 15.11 22.24
N LYS A 185 1.07 13.96 21.64
CA LYS A 185 2.05 12.94 21.21
C LYS A 185 3.05 13.51 20.21
N ALA A 186 2.58 14.25 19.21
CA ALA A 186 3.40 14.82 18.13
C ALA A 186 4.36 15.90 18.64
N GLU A 187 3.88 16.79 19.51
CA GLU A 187 4.67 17.92 20.01
C GLU A 187 5.67 17.50 21.09
N HIS A 188 5.40 16.41 21.82
CA HIS A 188 6.20 16.02 22.99
C HIS A 188 7.04 14.76 22.78
N VAL A 189 7.31 14.35 21.52
CA VAL A 189 8.03 13.10 21.20
C VAL A 189 9.34 12.96 21.97
N LYS A 190 10.20 14.00 22.02
CA LYS A 190 11.48 13.91 22.75
C LYS A 190 11.28 13.73 24.26
N GLY A 191 10.25 14.37 24.83
CA GLY A 191 9.91 14.21 26.24
C GLY A 191 9.33 12.84 26.58
N LEU A 192 8.56 12.27 25.65
CA LEU A 192 7.97 10.93 25.77
C LEU A 192 9.01 9.82 25.53
N PHE A 193 10.03 10.09 24.69
CA PHE A 193 11.10 9.16 24.35
C PHE A 193 12.49 9.76 24.63
N PRO A 194 12.85 10.03 25.90
CA PRO A 194 14.06 10.77 26.25
C PRO A 194 15.37 10.04 25.87
N ARG A 195 15.31 8.73 25.66
CA ARG A 195 16.48 7.90 25.27
C ARG A 195 16.72 7.83 23.76
N VAL A 196 15.80 8.36 22.94
CA VAL A 196 15.96 8.36 21.49
C VAL A 196 16.79 9.58 21.09
N GLU A 197 18.00 9.34 20.58
CA GLU A 197 18.91 10.41 20.16
C GLU A 197 18.87 10.71 18.66
N LYS A 198 18.38 9.76 17.84
CA LYS A 198 18.32 9.93 16.39
C LYS A 198 17.13 10.81 16.01
N GLN A 199 17.40 11.99 15.44
CA GLN A 199 16.35 12.92 15.01
C GLN A 199 15.34 12.26 14.06
N ARG A 200 15.82 11.50 13.07
CA ARG A 200 14.95 10.76 12.14
C ARG A 200 13.95 9.83 12.83
N THR A 201 14.32 9.24 13.97
CA THR A 201 13.42 8.38 14.76
C THR A 201 12.38 9.22 15.49
N LEU A 202 12.76 10.38 16.04
CA LEU A 202 11.82 11.33 16.63
C LEU A 202 10.83 11.84 15.59
N ASP A 203 11.32 12.24 14.40
CA ASP A 203 10.47 12.67 13.28
C ASP A 203 9.48 11.56 12.88
N SER A 204 9.93 10.30 12.84
CA SER A 204 9.06 9.17 12.52
C SER A 204 7.95 8.95 13.57
N LEU A 205 8.26 9.16 14.85
CA LEU A 205 7.29 9.06 15.94
C LEU A 205 6.28 10.22 15.92
N GLN A 206 6.74 11.43 15.59
CA GLN A 206 5.87 12.59 15.39
C GLN A 206 4.92 12.35 14.21
N ASN A 207 5.47 11.95 13.06
CA ASN A 207 4.70 11.64 11.87
C ASN A 207 3.67 10.52 12.11
N ARG A 208 4.01 9.51 12.93
CA ARG A 208 3.04 8.49 13.33
C ARG A 208 1.85 9.12 14.05
N ALA A 209 2.09 9.96 15.05
CA ALA A 209 1.02 10.61 15.81
C ALA A 209 0.12 11.48 14.91
N GLU A 210 0.70 12.23 13.98
CA GLU A 210 -0.02 13.07 13.02
C GLU A 210 -0.84 12.27 12.00
N ASN A 211 -0.28 11.18 11.46
CA ASN A 211 -1.02 10.32 10.53
C ASN A 211 -2.18 9.59 11.22
N GLU A 212 -1.91 9.05 12.41
CA GLU A 212 -2.94 8.40 13.22
C GLU A 212 -4.07 9.39 13.58
N LYS A 213 -3.75 10.65 13.89
CA LYS A 213 -4.75 11.70 14.10
C LYS A 213 -5.68 11.85 12.90
N ALA A 214 -5.13 11.88 11.69
CA ALA A 214 -5.91 12.04 10.48
C ALA A 214 -6.86 10.85 10.26
N ASP A 215 -6.41 9.62 10.51
CA ASP A 215 -7.24 8.43 10.35
C ASP A 215 -8.32 8.33 11.44
N LEU A 216 -8.00 8.66 12.68
CA LEU A 216 -8.99 8.76 13.76
C LEU A 216 -10.01 9.87 13.52
N PHE A 217 -9.61 10.98 12.88
CA PHE A 217 -10.55 12.03 12.48
C PHE A 217 -11.53 11.56 11.40
N LYS A 218 -11.07 10.77 10.43
CA LYS A 218 -11.96 10.13 9.43
C LYS A 218 -12.92 9.16 10.12
N LEU A 219 -12.43 8.35 11.05
CA LEU A 219 -13.25 7.42 11.82
C LEU A 219 -14.34 8.18 12.62
N ALA A 220 -13.98 9.30 13.25
CA ALA A 220 -14.92 10.16 13.97
C ALA A 220 -15.98 10.82 13.06
N ASP A 221 -15.64 11.12 11.80
CA ASP A 221 -16.61 11.63 10.83
C ASP A 221 -17.56 10.55 10.33
N GLN A 222 -17.02 9.35 10.08
CA GLN A 222 -17.82 8.21 9.61
C GLN A 222 -18.85 7.79 10.65
N ASP A 223 -18.48 7.74 11.92
CA ASP A 223 -19.37 7.44 13.05
C ASP A 223 -20.60 8.38 13.09
N LYS A 224 -20.39 9.69 12.89
CA LYS A 224 -21.47 10.70 12.82
C LYS A 224 -22.42 10.51 11.64
N THR A 225 -21.94 9.98 10.51
CA THR A 225 -22.79 9.74 9.33
C THR A 225 -23.73 8.55 9.52
N VAL A 226 -23.33 7.58 10.35
CA VAL A 226 -24.13 6.38 10.68
C VAL A 226 -25.22 6.72 11.69
N THR A 227 -24.87 7.46 12.75
CA THR A 227 -25.85 7.93 13.74
C THR A 227 -26.90 8.86 13.10
N ARG A 228 -26.51 9.72 12.15
CA ARG A 228 -27.45 10.62 11.45
C ARG A 228 -28.37 9.93 10.45
N THR A 229 -28.01 8.77 9.91
CA THR A 229 -28.86 7.99 8.98
C THR A 229 -29.82 7.05 9.69
N GLY A 230 -29.64 6.84 11.01
CA GLY A 230 -30.53 6.05 11.86
C GLY A 230 -31.76 6.79 12.40
N GLU A 231 -31.80 8.13 12.30
CA GLU A 231 -32.94 8.94 12.75
C GLU A 231 -33.58 9.70 11.59
N GLN A 232 -34.89 9.49 11.41
CA GLN A 232 -35.86 10.24 10.59
C GLN A 232 -36.18 9.71 9.18
N HIS A 233 -37.15 8.77 9.18
CA HIS A 233 -38.21 8.69 8.20
C HIS A 233 -39.18 9.89 8.34
N ASP A 234 -39.78 10.29 7.20
CA ASP A 234 -40.88 11.26 7.01
C ASP A 234 -40.46 12.74 6.89
N SER A 235 -40.48 13.39 5.73
CA SER A 235 -41.69 13.64 4.93
C SER A 235 -41.35 14.27 3.56
N ARG A 236 -42.27 14.06 2.60
CA ARG A 236 -42.25 14.54 1.20
C ARG A 236 -42.74 15.99 1.08
N GLU A 237 -42.16 16.76 0.15
CA GLU A 237 -42.84 17.55 -0.93
C GLU A 237 -41.82 18.50 -1.64
N ARG A 238 -41.53 18.30 -2.94
CA ARG A 238 -42.14 18.96 -4.14
C ARG A 238 -41.54 20.36 -4.43
N ALA A 239 -40.52 20.50 -5.30
CA ALA A 239 -40.50 20.56 -6.77
C ALA A 239 -40.36 21.99 -7.37
N SER A 240 -39.42 22.12 -8.34
CA SER A 240 -39.49 22.93 -9.59
C SER A 240 -38.44 24.05 -9.83
N GLN A 241 -37.39 23.70 -10.60
CA GLN A 241 -36.76 24.37 -11.77
C GLN A 241 -36.18 25.84 -11.68
N PRO A 242 -35.45 26.36 -12.70
CA PRO A 242 -34.12 25.96 -13.15
C PRO A 242 -33.14 27.17 -13.38
N GLY A 243 -31.83 26.89 -13.39
CA GLY A 243 -30.83 27.66 -14.17
C GLY A 243 -30.10 28.81 -13.47
N LYS A 244 -28.81 28.61 -13.16
CA LYS A 244 -27.66 29.26 -13.84
C LYS A 244 -26.37 29.02 -13.06
N SER A 245 -25.35 28.64 -13.82
CA SER A 245 -23.93 28.60 -13.46
C SER A 245 -23.52 29.81 -12.62
N HIS A 246 -22.91 29.56 -11.45
CA HIS A 246 -21.82 30.32 -10.84
C HIS A 246 -21.16 29.38 -9.82
N GLY A 247 -20.18 28.59 -10.29
CA GLY A 247 -19.35 27.75 -9.43
C GLY A 247 -18.28 28.58 -8.77
N GLY A 248 -18.36 28.74 -7.45
CA GLY A 248 -17.36 29.43 -6.64
C GLY A 248 -17.70 29.43 -5.17
N ASN A 249 -17.25 28.40 -4.45
CA ASN A 249 -16.52 28.49 -3.18
C ASN A 249 -16.40 27.11 -2.52
N GLY A 250 -15.28 26.42 -2.78
CA GLY A 250 -14.78 25.32 -1.94
C GLY A 250 -13.81 25.90 -0.89
N PRO A 251 -13.82 25.44 0.38
CA PRO A 251 -12.87 25.96 1.36
C PRO A 251 -11.55 25.17 1.33
N HIS A 252 -10.52 25.89 0.89
CA HIS A 252 -9.13 25.87 1.37
C HIS A 252 -8.24 24.68 1.01
N ALA A 253 -7.73 24.75 -0.23
CA ALA A 253 -6.32 24.46 -0.48
C ALA A 253 -5.48 25.56 0.19
N ASP A 254 -4.55 25.19 1.06
CA ASP A 254 -3.42 26.06 1.40
C ASP A 254 -2.17 25.54 0.70
N ASN A 255 -1.76 26.29 -0.33
CA ASN A 255 -0.39 26.55 -0.81
C ASN A 255 -0.52 27.18 -2.22
N GLY A 256 -0.47 28.51 -2.29
CA GLY A 256 -0.76 29.35 -3.47
C GLY A 256 0.15 29.21 -4.71
N ASP A 257 0.97 28.17 -4.80
CA ASP A 257 1.98 28.03 -5.87
C ASP A 257 1.74 26.81 -6.79
N GLY A 258 0.74 25.97 -6.50
CA GLY A 258 0.45 24.75 -7.29
C GLY A 258 1.50 23.64 -7.15
N VAL A 259 2.36 23.70 -6.12
CA VAL A 259 3.42 22.73 -5.84
C VAL A 259 3.02 21.83 -4.67
N LEU A 260 2.97 20.52 -4.91
CA LEU A 260 2.76 19.52 -3.85
C LEU A 260 4.12 19.04 -3.32
N LYS A 261 4.29 19.08 -2.00
CA LYS A 261 5.57 18.78 -1.33
C LYS A 261 5.33 18.09 0.01
N ARG A 262 6.39 17.61 0.68
CA ARG A 262 6.31 17.00 2.02
C ARG A 262 5.39 17.79 2.95
N ASN A 263 4.55 17.06 3.69
CA ASN A 263 3.51 17.57 4.58
C ASN A 263 2.27 18.19 3.90
N ALA A 264 2.22 18.25 2.56
CA ALA A 264 0.97 18.57 1.85
C ALA A 264 -0.05 17.45 2.05
N GLN A 265 -1.33 17.80 2.10
CA GLN A 265 -2.43 16.86 2.30
C GLN A 265 -3.62 17.23 1.41
N GLY A 266 -4.51 16.27 1.18
CA GLY A 266 -5.79 16.48 0.49
C GLY A 266 -5.87 15.79 -0.87
N VAL A 267 -6.97 16.07 -1.59
CA VAL A 267 -7.34 15.38 -2.83
C VAL A 267 -6.23 15.47 -3.88
N ALA A 268 -5.60 16.63 -4.04
CA ALA A 268 -4.52 16.80 -5.01
C ALA A 268 -3.29 15.91 -4.74
N VAL A 269 -2.98 15.64 -3.46
CA VAL A 269 -1.90 14.72 -3.08
C VAL A 269 -2.31 13.28 -3.34
N LYS A 270 -3.57 12.94 -3.08
CA LYS A 270 -4.11 11.61 -3.36
C LYS A 270 -4.08 11.33 -4.87
N ASP A 271 -4.52 12.28 -5.68
CA ASP A 271 -4.49 12.19 -7.13
C ASP A 271 -3.06 11.99 -7.63
N LEU A 272 -2.09 12.77 -7.12
CA LEU A 272 -0.67 12.58 -7.43
C LEU A 272 -0.20 11.15 -7.09
N GLN A 273 -0.54 10.65 -5.91
CA GLN A 273 -0.13 9.32 -5.46
C GLN A 273 -0.76 8.20 -6.30
N GLU A 274 -2.04 8.31 -6.65
CA GLU A 274 -2.73 7.35 -7.53
C GLU A 274 -2.09 7.34 -8.93
N LYS A 275 -1.72 8.51 -9.45
CA LYS A 275 -0.98 8.65 -10.71
C LYS A 275 0.40 8.00 -10.65
N LEU A 276 1.19 8.30 -9.61
CA LEU A 276 2.50 7.68 -9.39
C LEU A 276 2.39 6.17 -9.19
N SER A 277 1.31 5.69 -8.57
CA SER A 277 1.07 4.27 -8.38
C SER A 277 0.78 3.56 -9.70
N THR A 278 -0.08 4.16 -10.54
CA THR A 278 -0.36 3.66 -11.89
C THR A 278 0.90 3.53 -12.75
N LEU A 279 1.83 4.49 -12.58
CA LEU A 279 3.13 4.52 -13.24
C LEU A 279 4.18 3.59 -12.60
N GLY A 280 3.87 2.94 -11.47
CA GLY A 280 4.75 1.99 -10.78
C GLY A 280 5.79 2.60 -9.84
N TYR A 281 5.67 3.88 -9.49
CA TYR A 281 6.60 4.58 -8.58
C TYR A 281 6.16 4.54 -7.11
N LEU A 282 4.91 4.15 -6.85
CA LEU A 282 4.33 4.10 -5.51
C LEU A 282 3.38 2.90 -5.37
N ASP A 283 3.36 2.25 -4.20
CA ASP A 283 2.36 1.21 -3.95
C ASP A 283 0.96 1.84 -3.82
N ALA A 284 -0.08 1.22 -4.38
CA ALA A 284 -1.44 1.76 -4.33
C ALA A 284 -1.96 1.99 -2.89
N LYS A 285 -1.52 1.15 -1.95
CA LYS A 285 -1.82 1.28 -0.51
C LYS A 285 -1.24 2.55 0.13
N ASP A 286 -0.23 3.16 -0.50
CA ASP A 286 0.43 4.36 -0.01
C ASP A 286 -0.21 5.65 -0.58
N ALA A 287 -1.26 5.53 -1.41
CA ALA A 287 -2.04 6.65 -1.96
C ALA A 287 -3.16 7.15 -1.02
N ILE A 288 -2.75 7.58 0.18
CA ILE A 288 -3.65 7.92 1.28
C ILE A 288 -4.02 9.40 1.38
N GLY A 289 -3.53 10.24 0.46
CA GLY A 289 -3.80 11.69 0.41
C GLY A 289 -2.91 12.53 1.32
N SER A 290 -1.78 12.00 1.78
CA SER A 290 -0.78 12.69 2.60
C SER A 290 0.62 12.53 2.01
N TYR A 291 1.31 13.66 1.79
CA TYR A 291 2.59 13.71 1.09
C TYR A 291 3.73 13.40 2.07
N GLY A 292 3.94 12.12 2.32
CA GLY A 292 4.99 11.61 3.21
C GLY A 292 6.30 11.24 2.49
N PRO A 293 7.31 10.72 3.23
CA PRO A 293 8.61 10.35 2.68
C PRO A 293 8.56 9.34 1.54
N LYS A 294 7.56 8.45 1.52
CA LYS A 294 7.37 7.50 0.41
C LYS A 294 6.92 8.20 -0.87
N THR A 295 6.01 9.15 -0.76
CA THR A 295 5.51 9.94 -1.90
C THR A 295 6.61 10.84 -2.43
N GLU A 296 7.40 11.43 -1.55
CA GLU A 296 8.57 12.22 -1.95
C GLU A 296 9.62 11.36 -2.65
N ALA A 297 9.99 10.22 -2.08
CA ALA A 297 10.93 9.30 -2.74
C ALA A 297 10.39 8.80 -4.09
N ALA A 298 9.08 8.58 -4.20
CA ALA A 298 8.44 8.24 -5.47
C ALA A 298 8.52 9.38 -6.48
N VAL A 299 8.32 10.63 -6.05
CA VAL A 299 8.45 11.82 -6.91
C VAL A 299 9.90 12.07 -7.29
N GLU A 300 10.86 11.96 -6.37
CA GLU A 300 12.30 12.05 -6.67
C GLU A 300 12.70 10.99 -7.70
N LYS A 301 12.26 9.74 -7.50
CA LYS A 301 12.55 8.65 -8.42
C LYS A 301 11.94 8.91 -9.80
N PHE A 302 10.70 9.38 -9.86
CA PHE A 302 10.05 9.80 -11.11
C PHE A 302 10.84 10.92 -11.80
N GLN A 303 11.22 11.96 -11.05
CA GLN A 303 12.00 13.09 -11.58
C GLN A 303 13.35 12.62 -12.15
N GLN A 304 14.04 11.69 -11.47
CA GLN A 304 15.30 11.09 -11.94
C GLN A 304 15.10 10.28 -13.22
N ASP A 305 14.15 9.35 -13.22
CA ASP A 305 13.91 8.43 -14.34
C ASP A 305 13.46 9.20 -15.60
N HIS A 306 12.75 10.33 -15.42
CA HIS A 306 12.30 11.21 -16.52
C HIS A 306 13.24 12.40 -16.80
N ARG A 307 14.43 12.44 -16.18
CA ARG A 307 15.48 13.45 -16.40
C ARG A 307 14.99 14.90 -16.25
N LEU A 308 14.11 15.14 -15.28
CA LEU A 308 13.63 16.49 -14.97
C LEU A 308 14.75 17.33 -14.34
N LYS A 309 14.73 18.64 -14.60
CA LYS A 309 15.82 19.55 -14.15
C LYS A 309 15.87 19.74 -12.63
N GLY A 310 14.76 19.50 -11.93
CA GLY A 310 14.67 19.50 -10.47
C GLY A 310 14.35 18.11 -9.95
N VAL A 311 15.32 17.49 -9.25
CA VAL A 311 15.11 16.29 -8.44
C VAL A 311 15.10 16.74 -6.99
N ASP A 312 13.94 17.17 -6.52
CA ASP A 312 13.78 17.77 -5.19
C ASP A 312 12.61 17.16 -4.41
N GLY A 313 11.96 16.14 -4.98
CA GLY A 313 10.86 15.45 -4.35
C GLY A 313 9.61 16.31 -4.20
N LYS A 314 9.49 17.39 -4.99
CA LYS A 314 8.32 18.26 -5.02
C LYS A 314 7.63 18.14 -6.37
N ALA A 315 6.34 17.87 -6.34
CA ALA A 315 5.52 17.84 -7.54
C ALA A 315 5.02 19.26 -7.87
N GLY A 316 5.87 20.04 -8.52
CA GLY A 316 5.50 21.31 -9.16
C GLY A 316 4.91 21.13 -10.56
N PRO A 317 4.53 22.22 -11.26
CA PRO A 317 3.85 22.17 -12.55
C PRO A 317 4.55 21.34 -13.63
N GLU A 318 5.89 21.43 -13.73
CA GLU A 318 6.67 20.63 -14.69
C GLU A 318 6.63 19.12 -14.36
N THR A 319 6.71 18.77 -13.08
CA THR A 319 6.64 17.37 -12.62
C THR A 319 5.24 16.81 -12.85
N LEU A 320 4.19 17.56 -12.51
CA LEU A 320 2.80 17.15 -12.70
C LEU A 320 2.47 16.97 -14.20
N ALA A 321 2.89 17.89 -15.06
CA ALA A 321 2.70 17.76 -16.51
C ALA A 321 3.43 16.54 -17.09
N SER A 322 4.63 16.24 -16.59
CA SER A 322 5.39 15.05 -17.01
C SER A 322 4.71 13.74 -16.56
N ILE A 323 4.15 13.70 -15.35
CA ILE A 323 3.34 12.57 -14.85
C ILE A 323 2.12 12.35 -15.74
N ASP A 324 1.35 13.40 -16.04
CA ASP A 324 0.15 13.30 -16.86
C ASP A 324 0.47 12.84 -18.29
N LYS A 325 1.55 13.35 -18.88
CA LYS A 325 2.05 12.88 -20.18
C LYS A 325 2.45 11.41 -20.16
N SER A 326 3.09 10.97 -19.08
CA SER A 326 3.49 9.57 -18.90
C SER A 326 2.28 8.65 -18.77
N LEU A 327 1.22 9.09 -18.08
CA LEU A 327 -0.04 8.36 -17.99
C LEU A 327 -0.76 8.25 -19.33
N GLN A 328 -0.87 9.34 -20.08
CA GLN A 328 -1.46 9.32 -21.41
C GLN A 328 -0.72 8.35 -22.34
N ARG A 329 0.63 8.33 -22.25
CA ARG A 329 1.44 7.37 -23.00
C ARG A 329 1.18 5.93 -22.55
N GLN A 330 1.10 5.66 -21.25
CA GLN A 330 0.78 4.32 -20.73
C GLN A 330 -0.61 3.85 -21.17
N GLN A 331 -1.62 4.71 -21.11
CA GLN A 331 -2.97 4.40 -21.61
C GLN A 331 -2.97 4.07 -23.11
N GLY A 332 -2.19 4.81 -23.90
CA GLY A 332 -1.98 4.49 -25.33
C GLY A 332 -1.33 3.13 -25.52
N VAL A 333 -0.32 2.78 -24.71
CA VAL A 333 0.32 1.46 -24.75
C VAL A 333 -0.64 0.35 -24.34
N ASP A 334 -1.47 0.54 -23.32
CA ASP A 334 -2.43 -0.48 -22.88
C ASP A 334 -3.51 -0.73 -23.95
N GLN A 335 -3.97 0.32 -24.64
CA GLN A 335 -4.83 0.17 -25.81
C GLN A 335 -4.13 -0.61 -26.93
N LEU A 336 -2.85 -0.31 -27.20
CA LEU A 336 -2.06 -1.04 -28.21
C LEU A 336 -1.86 -2.52 -27.84
N ARG A 337 -1.68 -2.85 -26.56
CA ARG A 337 -1.59 -4.24 -26.10
C ARG A 337 -2.90 -5.00 -26.35
N HIS A 338 -4.03 -4.33 -26.19
CA HIS A 338 -5.34 -4.92 -26.48
C HIS A 338 -5.51 -5.18 -27.99
N ASP A 339 -5.15 -4.20 -28.82
CA ASP A 339 -5.34 -4.27 -30.27
C ASP A 339 -4.30 -5.17 -30.96
N ASN A 340 -3.17 -5.45 -30.30
CA ASN A 340 -2.07 -6.21 -30.87
C ASN A 340 -1.58 -7.33 -29.93
N PRO A 341 -2.16 -8.55 -30.04
CA PRO A 341 -1.84 -9.67 -29.16
C PRO A 341 -0.37 -10.10 -29.17
N MET A 342 0.31 -9.97 -30.32
CA MET A 342 1.72 -10.36 -30.45
C MET A 342 2.65 -9.35 -29.75
N PHE A 343 2.28 -8.06 -29.77
CA PHE A 343 2.95 -7.05 -28.97
C PHE A 343 2.79 -7.34 -27.46
N ASP A 344 1.58 -7.67 -27.01
CA ASP A 344 1.37 -8.06 -25.60
C ASP A 344 2.14 -9.34 -25.22
N GLN A 345 2.22 -10.34 -26.11
CA GLN A 345 3.05 -11.52 -25.92
C GLN A 345 4.54 -11.16 -25.78
N ALA A 346 5.07 -10.32 -26.66
CA ALA A 346 6.46 -9.85 -26.58
C ALA A 346 6.75 -9.11 -25.27
N VAL A 347 5.86 -8.19 -24.85
CA VAL A 347 5.95 -7.49 -23.56
C VAL A 347 5.98 -8.50 -22.40
N LYS A 348 5.05 -9.45 -22.36
CA LYS A 348 4.98 -10.47 -21.30
C LYS A 348 6.24 -11.33 -21.22
N GLN A 349 6.84 -11.69 -22.35
CA GLN A 349 8.08 -12.49 -22.33
C GLN A 349 9.27 -11.65 -21.86
N LEU A 350 9.37 -10.38 -22.25
CA LEU A 350 10.41 -9.49 -21.73
C LEU A 350 10.28 -9.25 -20.22
N GLU A 351 9.07 -9.05 -19.71
CA GLU A 351 8.83 -8.85 -18.26
C GLU A 351 9.27 -10.05 -17.41
N LYS A 352 9.21 -11.28 -17.94
CA LYS A 352 9.72 -12.48 -17.24
C LYS A 352 11.25 -12.48 -17.06
N GLN A 353 11.98 -11.72 -17.86
CA GLN A 353 13.45 -11.68 -17.82
C GLN A 353 13.98 -10.73 -16.72
N GLY A 354 13.09 -10.08 -15.96
CA GLY A 354 13.43 -9.18 -14.87
C GLY A 354 13.00 -7.73 -15.14
N PRO A 355 13.42 -6.78 -14.29
CA PRO A 355 13.03 -5.38 -14.43
C PRO A 355 13.32 -4.85 -15.84
N ASN A 356 12.29 -4.28 -16.47
CA ASN A 356 12.34 -3.77 -17.85
C ASN A 356 12.89 -4.78 -18.90
N GLY A 357 12.82 -6.09 -18.66
CA GLY A 357 13.37 -7.10 -19.57
C GLY A 357 14.86 -6.91 -19.87
N GLY A 358 15.60 -6.35 -18.92
CA GLY A 358 17.01 -6.01 -19.08
C GLY A 358 17.30 -4.71 -19.84
N PHE A 359 16.29 -3.96 -20.28
CA PHE A 359 16.47 -2.65 -20.90
C PHE A 359 16.68 -1.52 -19.87
N GLY A 360 17.23 -0.39 -20.30
CA GLY A 360 17.51 0.74 -19.42
C GLY A 360 16.25 1.41 -18.87
N SER A 361 15.11 1.23 -19.55
CA SER A 361 13.82 1.73 -19.10
C SER A 361 12.66 0.89 -19.61
N ARG A 362 11.48 1.06 -18.99
CA ARG A 362 10.24 0.45 -19.45
C ARG A 362 9.87 0.89 -20.87
N GLU A 363 10.18 2.13 -21.23
CA GLU A 363 9.94 2.67 -22.57
C GLU A 363 10.82 1.98 -23.62
N GLU A 364 12.10 1.74 -23.32
CA GLU A 364 13.00 0.95 -24.19
C GLU A 364 12.51 -0.49 -24.36
N MET A 365 12.08 -1.13 -23.28
CA MET A 365 11.50 -2.46 -23.32
C MET A 365 10.25 -2.51 -24.22
N GLN A 366 9.36 -1.51 -24.12
CA GLN A 366 8.17 -1.42 -24.95
C GLN A 366 8.50 -1.20 -26.43
N ARG A 367 9.46 -0.32 -26.74
CA ARG A 367 9.97 -0.15 -28.12
C ARG A 367 10.51 -1.47 -28.67
N ALA A 368 11.31 -2.18 -27.86
CA ALA A 368 11.84 -3.47 -28.25
C ALA A 368 10.75 -4.52 -28.47
N ALA A 369 9.73 -4.59 -27.60
CA ALA A 369 8.58 -5.47 -27.78
C ALA A 369 7.80 -5.16 -29.07
N GLY A 370 7.63 -3.88 -29.39
CA GLY A 370 7.01 -3.42 -30.64
C GLY A 370 7.77 -3.91 -31.87
N GLN A 371 9.09 -3.74 -31.86
CA GLN A 371 9.93 -4.23 -32.96
C GLN A 371 9.92 -5.76 -33.05
N VAL A 372 9.98 -6.46 -31.92
CA VAL A 372 9.92 -7.93 -31.90
C VAL A 372 8.61 -8.44 -32.50
N ALA A 373 7.47 -7.82 -32.17
CA ALA A 373 6.18 -8.20 -32.75
C ALA A 373 6.14 -7.94 -34.27
N PHE A 374 6.69 -6.81 -34.72
CA PHE A 374 6.80 -6.51 -36.15
C PHE A 374 7.66 -7.53 -36.91
N GLU A 375 8.88 -7.79 -36.44
CA GLU A 375 9.81 -8.72 -37.09
C GLU A 375 9.25 -10.15 -37.11
N ALA A 376 8.67 -10.60 -35.99
CA ALA A 376 8.01 -11.91 -35.91
C ALA A 376 6.91 -12.04 -36.97
N ARG A 377 6.08 -11.01 -37.15
CA ARG A 377 5.03 -11.01 -38.16
C ARG A 377 5.57 -11.04 -39.59
N VAL A 378 6.60 -10.24 -39.89
CA VAL A 378 7.27 -10.24 -41.22
C VAL A 378 7.84 -11.61 -41.55
N ASN A 379 8.36 -12.33 -40.55
CA ASN A 379 8.90 -13.67 -40.70
C ASN A 379 7.83 -14.78 -40.61
N GLY A 380 6.55 -14.42 -40.70
CA GLY A 380 5.43 -15.36 -40.80
C GLY A 380 5.00 -16.01 -39.48
N MET A 381 5.46 -15.51 -38.33
CA MET A 381 4.98 -15.99 -37.03
C MET A 381 3.55 -15.50 -36.78
N SER A 382 2.73 -16.36 -36.18
CA SER A 382 1.35 -16.02 -35.78
C SER A 382 1.24 -15.60 -34.31
N ARG A 383 2.21 -16.02 -33.48
CA ARG A 383 2.34 -15.69 -32.05
C ARG A 383 3.79 -15.74 -31.60
N ILE A 384 4.04 -15.28 -30.38
CA ILE A 384 5.32 -15.40 -29.68
C ILE A 384 5.11 -16.21 -28.40
N ASP A 385 5.64 -17.43 -28.38
CA ASP A 385 5.54 -18.34 -27.24
C ASP A 385 6.67 -18.11 -26.22
N ASP A 386 7.83 -17.67 -26.70
CA ASP A 386 9.03 -17.43 -25.90
C ASP A 386 9.90 -16.33 -26.53
N LEU A 387 10.71 -15.67 -25.72
CA LEU A 387 11.68 -14.68 -26.16
C LEU A 387 12.96 -14.90 -25.37
N VAL A 388 14.05 -15.22 -26.06
CA VAL A 388 15.33 -15.57 -25.43
C VAL A 388 16.45 -14.66 -25.92
N HIS A 389 17.50 -14.52 -25.12
CA HIS A 389 18.70 -13.82 -25.55
C HIS A 389 19.47 -14.66 -26.58
N SER A 390 20.04 -14.00 -27.59
CA SER A 390 21.03 -14.59 -28.47
C SER A 390 22.26 -15.04 -27.68
N THR A 391 22.96 -16.08 -28.16
CA THR A 391 24.16 -16.63 -27.51
C THR A 391 25.30 -15.63 -27.37
N ASP A 392 25.33 -14.61 -28.23
CA ASP A 392 26.29 -13.50 -28.18
C ASP A 392 25.82 -12.30 -27.34
N GLY A 393 24.60 -12.36 -26.80
CA GLY A 393 23.96 -11.31 -26.00
C GLY A 393 23.52 -10.07 -26.78
N LYS A 394 23.71 -10.03 -28.11
CA LYS A 394 23.47 -8.83 -28.93
C LYS A 394 22.03 -8.69 -29.43
N GLY A 395 21.28 -9.79 -29.46
CA GLY A 395 19.92 -9.81 -29.97
C GLY A 395 18.95 -10.60 -29.10
N LEU A 396 17.68 -10.50 -29.49
CA LEU A 396 16.57 -11.26 -28.97
C LEU A 396 16.12 -12.27 -30.04
N ILE A 397 15.70 -13.45 -29.62
CA ILE A 397 15.17 -14.49 -30.50
C ILE A 397 13.74 -14.76 -30.08
N ALA A 398 12.79 -14.33 -30.91
CA ALA A 398 11.38 -14.69 -30.76
C ALA A 398 11.19 -16.14 -31.20
N VAL A 399 10.43 -16.91 -30.43
CA VAL A 399 10.19 -18.34 -30.70
C VAL A 399 8.69 -18.61 -30.75
N GLU A 400 8.26 -19.31 -31.80
CA GLU A 400 6.93 -19.90 -31.94
C GLU A 400 7.11 -21.41 -32.04
N ARG A 401 6.42 -22.17 -31.19
CA ARG A 401 6.53 -23.63 -31.12
C ARG A 401 5.32 -24.24 -31.79
N ASN A 402 5.53 -25.22 -32.67
CA ASN A 402 4.42 -25.96 -33.25
C ASN A 402 3.75 -26.84 -32.17
N PRO A 403 2.45 -26.67 -31.89
CA PRO A 403 1.77 -27.43 -30.85
C PRO A 403 1.66 -28.93 -31.17
N ASN A 404 1.74 -29.29 -32.45
CA ASN A 404 1.66 -30.67 -32.92
C ASN A 404 3.05 -31.34 -33.01
N ASN A 405 4.13 -30.56 -33.01
CA ASN A 405 5.50 -31.07 -33.03
C ASN A 405 6.44 -30.14 -32.25
N PRO A 406 6.78 -30.47 -30.99
CA PRO A 406 7.61 -29.63 -30.13
C PRO A 406 9.04 -29.37 -30.66
N HIS A 407 9.51 -30.16 -31.63
CA HIS A 407 10.80 -29.97 -32.29
C HIS A 407 10.76 -28.99 -33.46
N ASP A 408 9.57 -28.68 -33.96
CA ASP A 408 9.34 -27.69 -35.01
C ASP A 408 9.13 -26.31 -34.36
N VAL A 409 10.13 -25.45 -34.52
CA VAL A 409 10.17 -24.11 -33.91
C VAL A 409 10.49 -23.07 -34.98
N ASN A 410 9.63 -22.06 -35.10
CA ASN A 410 9.94 -20.88 -35.87
C ASN A 410 10.71 -19.89 -34.98
N ARG A 411 11.73 -19.25 -35.55
CA ARG A 411 12.62 -18.33 -34.81
C ARG A 411 12.89 -17.09 -35.63
N THR A 412 12.79 -15.94 -34.97
CA THR A 412 13.15 -14.66 -35.58
C THR A 412 14.15 -13.93 -34.70
N TYR A 413 15.29 -13.56 -35.28
CA TYR A 413 16.30 -12.75 -34.62
C TYR A 413 15.97 -11.27 -34.74
N VAL A 414 16.14 -10.54 -33.64
CA VAL A 414 15.94 -9.09 -33.58
C VAL A 414 17.15 -8.47 -32.89
N ASP A 415 17.77 -7.48 -33.52
CA ASP A 415 18.87 -6.75 -32.90
C ASP A 415 18.36 -5.93 -31.70
N ARG A 416 18.98 -6.11 -30.53
CA ARG A 416 18.48 -5.53 -29.28
C ARG A 416 18.66 -4.02 -29.23
N GLN A 417 19.76 -3.49 -29.78
CA GLN A 417 20.01 -2.06 -29.78
C GLN A 417 19.10 -1.35 -30.76
N GLN A 418 18.93 -1.92 -31.96
CA GLN A 418 17.99 -1.43 -32.95
C GLN A 418 16.57 -1.44 -32.39
N ALA A 419 16.13 -2.55 -31.81
CA ALA A 419 14.78 -2.70 -31.24
C ALA A 419 14.48 -1.65 -30.15
N ALA A 420 15.46 -1.27 -29.34
CA ALA A 420 15.29 -0.25 -28.30
C ALA A 420 15.21 1.20 -28.83
N THR A 421 15.57 1.43 -30.10
CA THR A 421 15.67 2.79 -30.70
C THR A 421 14.54 3.11 -31.66
N VAL A 422 13.85 2.12 -32.23
CA VAL A 422 12.68 2.34 -33.10
C VAL A 422 11.52 2.87 -32.26
N PRO A 423 10.92 4.03 -32.59
CA PRO A 423 9.74 4.53 -31.91
C PRO A 423 8.61 3.51 -31.92
N LEU A 424 7.91 3.34 -30.79
CA LEU A 424 6.88 2.32 -30.65
C LEU A 424 5.76 2.51 -31.70
N GLU A 425 5.36 3.75 -31.92
CA GLU A 425 4.33 4.11 -32.89
C GLU A 425 4.70 3.68 -34.31
N GLN A 426 5.99 3.73 -34.66
CA GLN A 426 6.49 3.30 -35.95
C GLN A 426 6.39 1.78 -36.12
N SER A 427 6.87 1.00 -35.14
CA SER A 427 6.76 -0.47 -35.20
C SER A 427 5.30 -0.92 -35.27
N GLN A 428 4.37 -0.21 -34.62
CA GLN A 428 2.94 -0.51 -34.67
C GLN A 428 2.33 -0.24 -36.05
N GLN A 429 2.65 0.90 -36.68
CA GLN A 429 2.20 1.19 -38.04
C GLN A 429 2.73 0.16 -39.03
N GLN A 430 3.99 -0.25 -38.87
CA GLN A 430 4.61 -1.28 -39.71
C GLN A 430 3.94 -2.65 -39.50
N PHE A 431 3.65 -3.03 -38.26
CA PHE A 431 2.92 -4.26 -37.94
C PHE A 431 1.51 -4.27 -38.54
N ALA A 432 0.76 -3.18 -38.42
CA ALA A 432 -0.59 -3.06 -38.96
C ALA A 432 -0.59 -3.17 -40.49
N ALA A 433 0.36 -2.49 -41.15
CA ALA A 433 0.53 -2.57 -42.60
C ALA A 433 0.88 -4.00 -43.06
N GLU A 434 1.77 -4.69 -42.35
CA GLU A 434 2.15 -6.07 -42.68
C GLU A 434 0.98 -7.04 -42.46
N THR A 435 0.21 -6.86 -41.39
CA THR A 435 -1.02 -7.62 -41.13
C THR A 435 -2.00 -7.53 -42.31
N GLN A 436 -2.22 -6.33 -42.82
CA GLN A 436 -3.13 -6.10 -43.95
C GLN A 436 -2.60 -6.72 -45.25
N ARG A 437 -1.29 -6.61 -45.52
CA ARG A 437 -0.68 -7.23 -46.71
C ARG A 437 -0.85 -8.76 -46.69
N GLN A 438 -0.59 -9.40 -45.56
CA GLN A 438 -0.71 -10.85 -45.44
C GLN A 438 -2.16 -11.32 -45.58
N ALA A 439 -3.12 -10.59 -45.03
CA ALA A 439 -4.54 -10.88 -45.21
C ALA A 439 -4.95 -10.81 -46.70
N GLN A 440 -4.52 -9.77 -47.42
CA GLN A 440 -4.79 -9.62 -48.86
C GLN A 440 -4.13 -10.72 -49.70
N ALA A 441 -2.90 -11.13 -49.36
CA ALA A 441 -2.21 -12.22 -50.05
C ALA A 441 -2.89 -13.59 -49.82
N GLN A 442 -3.45 -13.83 -48.63
CA GLN A 442 -4.22 -15.02 -48.32
C GLN A 442 -5.57 -15.06 -49.06
N GLU A 443 -6.25 -13.92 -49.21
CA GLU A 443 -7.48 -13.83 -50.00
C GLU A 443 -7.23 -14.11 -51.50
N GLN A 444 -6.14 -13.58 -52.06
CA GLN A 444 -5.78 -13.80 -53.48
C GLN A 444 -5.36 -15.25 -53.78
N THR A 445 -4.81 -15.97 -52.81
CA THR A 445 -4.44 -17.39 -52.97
C THR A 445 -5.62 -18.35 -52.81
N GLN A 446 -6.72 -17.93 -52.18
CA GLN A 446 -7.96 -18.71 -52.06
C GLN A 446 -8.93 -18.52 -53.25
N ASP A 447 -8.71 -17.51 -54.10
CA ASP A 447 -9.58 -17.18 -55.25
C ASP A 447 -9.19 -17.74 -56.65
N PRO A 448 -8.55 -18.92 -56.80
CA PRO A 448 -8.62 -19.69 -58.06
C PRO A 448 -9.71 -20.78 -58.07
N GLN A 449 -10.24 -21.18 -56.91
CA GLN A 449 -11.18 -22.32 -56.84
C GLN A 449 -12.66 -21.95 -57.00
N ARG A 450 -13.03 -20.66 -56.96
CA ARG A 450 -14.42 -20.23 -57.25
C ARG A 450 -14.72 -20.06 -58.74
N THR A 451 -13.72 -19.88 -59.60
CA THR A 451 -13.93 -19.60 -61.04
C THR A 451 -14.08 -20.85 -61.91
N GLN A 452 -13.88 -22.07 -61.38
CA GLN A 452 -14.10 -23.32 -62.14
C GLN A 452 -15.49 -23.96 -61.96
N ALA A 453 -16.36 -23.42 -61.10
CA ALA A 453 -17.70 -23.98 -60.86
C ALA A 453 -18.82 -23.42 -61.76
N GLN A 454 -18.50 -22.55 -62.74
CA GLN A 454 -19.49 -22.00 -63.67
C GLN A 454 -19.04 -22.17 -65.13
N SER A 455 -18.98 -23.42 -65.59
CA SER A 455 -19.13 -23.71 -67.03
C SER A 455 -20.56 -24.17 -67.27
N PRO A 456 -21.39 -23.42 -68.03
CA PRO A 456 -22.73 -23.86 -68.36
C PRO A 456 -22.64 -25.02 -69.36
N THR A 457 -23.29 -26.13 -69.01
CA THR A 457 -23.49 -27.28 -69.88
C THR A 457 -24.24 -26.84 -71.14
N ARG A 458 -23.64 -27.02 -72.31
CA ARG A 458 -24.41 -27.30 -73.52
C ARG A 458 -23.61 -28.03 -74.58
#